data_AF-A0A9D3W1T4-F1
#
_entry.id   AF-A0A9D3W1T4-F1
#
_cell.length_a   1.000
_cell.length_b   1.000
_cell.length_c   1.000
_cell.angle_alpha   90.00
_cell.angle_beta   90.00
_cell.angle_gamma   90.00
#
_symmetry.space_group_name_H-M   'P 1'
#
loop_
_entity.id
_entity.type
_entity.pdbx_description
1 polymer ?
#
loop_
_entity_poly.entity_id
_entity_poly.type
_entity_poly.pdbx_seq_one_letter_code
_entity_poly.pdbx_strand_id
1 'polypeptide(L)'
;MKEEILKKMKAAVAAFFELPIEEKKKYGKAENEIEGYGQNFGVSQHQKLDCSDMIYLITLPSQNRNFKFWPLSLPGFKEALEEYSREMQKIDSKLWNVQKHCT
;
A
#
# COMPACT_ATOMS: atom_id res chain seq x y z
N MET A 1 -16.92 -5.49 -2.47
CA MET A 1 -16.14 -4.52 -3.26
C MET A 1 -16.49 -4.71 -4.72
N LYS A 2 -16.64 -3.63 -5.51
CA LYS A 2 -16.87 -3.72 -6.95
C LYS A 2 -15.58 -4.10 -7.68
N GLU A 3 -15.68 -4.90 -8.74
CA GLU A 3 -14.52 -5.35 -9.53
C GLU A 3 -13.74 -4.18 -10.16
N GLU A 4 -14.45 -3.14 -10.59
CA GLU A 4 -13.93 -1.85 -11.04
C GLU A 4 -12.86 -1.26 -10.09
N ILE A 5 -13.14 -1.26 -8.79
CA ILE A 5 -12.27 -0.66 -7.77
C ILE A 5 -10.96 -1.46 -7.68
N LEU A 6 -11.06 -2.80 -7.72
CA LEU A 6 -9.90 -3.67 -7.76
C LEU A 6 -9.08 -3.47 -9.04
N LYS A 7 -9.73 -3.33 -10.19
CA LYS A 7 -9.05 -3.05 -11.48
C LYS A 7 -8.29 -1.73 -11.45
N LYS A 8 -8.92 -0.65 -10.95
CA LYS A 8 -8.28 0.67 -10.78
C LYS A 8 -7.06 0.57 -9.87
N MET A 9 -7.20 -0.08 -8.71
CA MET A 9 -6.09 -0.23 -7.77
C MET A 9 -4.92 -1.05 -8.36
N LYS A 10 -5.24 -2.16 -9.05
CA LYS A 10 -4.23 -2.96 -9.75
C LYS A 10 -3.50 -2.15 -10.83
N ALA A 11 -4.23 -1.38 -11.63
CA ALA A 11 -3.64 -0.53 -12.66
C ALA A 11 -2.74 0.57 -12.07
N ALA A 12 -3.17 1.21 -10.97
CA ALA A 12 -2.38 2.22 -10.28
C ALA A 12 -1.05 1.66 -9.75
N VAL A 13 -1.07 0.46 -9.15
CA VAL A 13 0.14 -0.22 -8.68
C VAL A 13 1.02 -0.66 -9.84
N ALA A 14 0.45 -1.22 -10.92
CA ALA A 14 1.22 -1.58 -12.11
C ALA A 14 1.95 -0.38 -12.72
N ALA A 15 1.25 0.74 -12.89
CA ALA A 15 1.82 2.00 -13.38
C ALA A 15 2.97 2.50 -12.51
N PHE A 16 2.90 2.32 -11.18
CA PHE A 16 4.01 2.63 -10.29
C PHE A 16 5.23 1.74 -10.53
N PHE A 17 5.04 0.42 -10.68
CA PHE A 17 6.16 -0.50 -10.89
C PHE A 17 6.79 -0.42 -12.29
N GLU A 18 6.04 0.07 -13.27
CA GLU A 18 6.51 0.39 -14.63
C GLU A 18 7.43 1.63 -14.69
N LEU A 19 7.42 2.48 -13.65
CA LEU A 19 8.34 3.61 -13.57
C LEU A 19 9.81 3.16 -13.56
N PRO A 20 10.73 3.99 -14.08
CA PRO A 20 12.16 3.81 -13.90
C PRO A 20 12.54 3.67 -12.43
N ILE A 21 13.62 2.93 -12.14
CA ILE A 21 14.05 2.67 -10.77
C ILE A 21 14.39 3.96 -10.02
N GLU A 22 14.91 4.98 -10.71
CA GLU A 22 15.22 6.30 -10.18
C GLU A 22 13.96 7.03 -9.69
N GLU A 23 12.85 6.90 -10.42
CA GLU A 23 11.56 7.48 -10.03
C GLU A 23 10.96 6.74 -8.84
N LYS A 24 11.05 5.40 -8.81
CA LYS A 24 10.57 4.59 -7.67
C LYS A 24 11.37 4.86 -6.40
N LYS A 25 12.69 5.07 -6.51
CA LYS A 25 13.58 5.41 -5.38
C LYS A 25 13.24 6.73 -4.69
N LYS A 26 12.51 7.65 -5.35
CA LYS A 26 12.00 8.88 -4.69
C LYS A 26 11.05 8.58 -3.55
N TYR A 27 10.38 7.43 -3.59
CA TYR A 27 9.48 6.93 -2.55
C TYR A 27 10.20 6.00 -1.58
N GLY A 28 11.53 5.93 -1.63
CA GLY A 28 12.35 5.00 -0.88
C GLY A 28 12.11 5.04 0.63
N LYS A 29 12.06 3.85 1.24
CA LYS A 29 11.98 3.68 2.70
C LYS A 29 13.31 4.06 3.35
N ALA A 30 13.28 4.96 4.34
CA ALA A 30 14.43 5.27 5.20
C ALA A 30 14.57 4.22 6.32
N GLU A 31 15.75 4.10 6.94
CA GLU A 31 16.04 3.08 7.97
C GLU A 31 15.07 3.10 9.16
N ASN A 32 14.58 4.27 9.55
CA ASN A 32 13.66 4.47 10.66
C ASN A 32 12.19 4.67 10.21
N GLU A 33 11.90 4.48 8.93
CA GLU A 33 10.57 4.65 8.37
C GLU A 33 9.93 3.28 8.16
N ILE A 34 8.60 3.20 8.29
CA ILE A 34 7.87 1.96 7.98
C ILE A 34 7.27 1.97 6.57
N GLU A 35 6.92 3.16 6.07
CA GLU A 35 6.38 3.41 4.74
C GLU A 35 7.47 3.61 3.67
N GLY A 36 7.10 3.39 2.41
CA GLY A 36 7.93 3.64 1.25
C GLY A 36 8.24 2.39 0.41
N TYR A 37 8.96 2.64 -0.68
CA TYR A 37 9.44 1.67 -1.64
C TYR A 37 10.78 1.06 -1.21
N GLY A 38 10.90 -0.25 -1.32
CA GLY A 38 12.12 -1.01 -1.01
C GLY A 38 11.81 -2.36 -0.39
N GLN A 39 12.86 -3.10 -0.05
CA GLN A 39 12.74 -4.37 0.66
C GLN A 39 12.44 -4.15 2.15
N ASN A 40 11.76 -5.09 2.78
CA ASN A 40 11.65 -5.10 4.23
C ASN A 40 13.03 -5.39 4.83
N PHE A 41 13.59 -4.41 5.54
CA PHE A 41 14.78 -4.61 6.36
C PHE A 41 14.44 -5.63 7.46
N GLY A 42 14.86 -6.87 7.26
CA GLY A 42 14.71 -7.94 8.26
C GLY A 42 15.48 -7.59 9.53
N VAL A 43 14.86 -7.81 10.68
CA VAL A 43 15.38 -7.48 12.03
C VAL A 43 16.56 -8.40 12.44
N SER A 44 17.01 -9.30 11.56
CA SER A 44 18.11 -10.24 11.87
C SER A 44 18.97 -10.54 10.64
N GLN A 45 20.28 -10.64 10.84
CA GLN A 45 21.31 -10.95 9.82
C GLN A 45 21.11 -12.28 9.06
N HIS A 46 20.11 -13.09 9.41
CA HIS A 46 19.94 -14.46 8.92
C HIS A 46 18.61 -14.71 8.18
N GLN A 47 17.77 -13.68 7.98
CA GLN A 47 16.57 -13.84 7.16
C GLN A 47 16.93 -13.85 5.68
N LYS A 48 16.49 -14.88 4.95
CA LYS A 48 16.46 -14.89 3.48
C LYS A 48 15.64 -13.67 3.05
N LEU A 49 16.31 -12.71 2.42
CA LEU A 49 15.66 -11.53 1.84
C LEU A 49 14.71 -12.03 0.77
N ASP A 50 13.40 -11.73 0.92
CA ASP A 50 12.47 -11.88 -0.19
C ASP A 50 12.94 -10.93 -1.29
N CYS A 51 13.34 -11.48 -2.45
CA CYS A 51 13.71 -10.72 -3.64
C CYS A 51 12.48 -10.03 -4.30
N SER A 52 11.57 -9.50 -3.49
CA SER A 52 10.41 -8.75 -3.97
C SER A 52 10.60 -7.28 -3.62
N ASP A 53 10.57 -6.44 -4.63
CA ASP A 53 10.34 -5.03 -4.44
C ASP A 53 8.92 -4.81 -3.87
N MET A 54 8.79 -3.96 -2.87
CA MET A 54 7.53 -3.64 -2.22
C MET A 54 7.39 -2.13 -2.08
N ILE A 55 6.15 -1.64 -2.08
CA ILE A 55 5.82 -0.32 -1.55
C ILE A 55 4.81 -0.50 -0.42
N TYR A 56 5.15 -0.02 0.78
CA TYR A 56 4.29 -0.08 1.96
C TYR A 56 3.70 1.30 2.24
N LEU A 57 2.36 1.38 2.34
CA LEU A 57 1.63 2.64 2.53
C LEU A 57 0.56 2.49 3.61
N ILE A 58 0.52 3.44 4.54
CA ILE A 58 -0.54 3.58 5.53
C ILE A 58 -1.69 4.34 4.88
N THR A 59 -2.86 3.70 4.83
CA THR A 59 -4.06 4.28 4.21
C THR A 59 -5.13 4.69 5.22
N LEU A 60 -5.06 4.16 6.44
CA LEU A 60 -6.00 4.41 7.53
C LEU A 60 -5.26 4.55 8.87
N PRO A 61 -5.81 5.37 9.79
CA PRO A 61 -6.88 6.33 9.53
C PRO A 61 -6.37 7.49 8.66
N SER A 62 -7.26 8.32 8.08
CA SER A 62 -6.86 9.31 7.06
C SER A 62 -5.82 10.33 7.54
N GLN A 63 -5.81 10.63 8.84
CA GLN A 63 -4.85 11.52 9.49
C GLN A 63 -3.43 10.94 9.60
N ASN A 64 -3.28 9.61 9.46
CA ASN A 64 -1.98 8.94 9.49
C ASN A 64 -1.38 8.79 8.08
N ARG A 65 -2.05 9.27 7.03
CA ARG A 65 -1.55 9.16 5.66
C ARG A 65 -0.33 10.03 5.47
N ASN A 66 0.78 9.43 5.09
CA ASN A 66 1.98 10.17 4.73
C ASN A 66 2.11 10.31 3.21
N PHE A 67 1.63 11.44 2.68
CA PHE A 67 1.61 11.71 1.25
C PHE A 67 3.01 11.80 0.60
N LYS A 68 4.09 11.91 1.39
CA LYS A 68 5.47 11.82 0.90
C LYS A 68 5.72 10.50 0.15
N PHE A 69 5.12 9.40 0.62
CA PHE A 69 5.31 8.07 0.04
C PHE A 69 4.28 7.73 -1.03
N TRP A 70 3.28 8.59 -1.24
CA TRP A 70 2.24 8.35 -2.23
C TRP A 70 2.71 8.83 -3.61
N PRO A 71 2.66 7.99 -4.66
CA PRO A 71 2.95 8.37 -6.05
C PRO A 71 1.95 9.38 -6.66
N LEU A 72 1.83 10.58 -6.09
CA LEU A 72 0.85 11.59 -6.52
C LEU A 72 1.11 12.16 -7.92
N SER A 73 2.30 11.94 -8.47
CA SER A 73 2.62 12.25 -9.87
C SER A 73 1.93 11.29 -10.85
N LEU A 74 1.50 10.10 -10.40
CA LEU A 74 0.76 9.14 -11.22
C LEU A 74 -0.74 9.50 -11.20
N PRO A 75 -1.33 9.85 -12.36
CA PRO A 75 -2.74 10.20 -12.43
C PRO A 75 -3.63 9.08 -11.90
N GLY A 76 -4.55 9.41 -11.00
CA GLY A 76 -5.53 8.47 -10.46
C GLY A 76 -5.02 7.55 -9.34
N PHE A 77 -3.73 7.60 -8.99
CA PHE A 77 -3.18 6.72 -7.94
C PHE A 77 -3.83 6.99 -6.58
N LYS A 78 -3.92 8.27 -6.19
CA LYS A 78 -4.51 8.68 -4.92
C LYS A 78 -5.97 8.24 -4.82
N GLU A 79 -6.74 8.52 -5.86
CA GLU A 79 -8.16 8.23 -5.93
C GLU A 79 -8.41 6.72 -5.86
N ALA A 80 -7.62 5.93 -6.60
CA ALA A 80 -7.71 4.46 -6.58
C ALA A 80 -7.37 3.89 -5.20
N LEU A 81 -6.31 4.39 -4.56
CA LEU A 81 -5.88 3.93 -3.23
C LEU A 81 -6.89 4.28 -2.14
N GLU A 82 -7.42 5.51 -2.17
CA GLU A 82 -8.44 5.96 -1.20
C GLU A 82 -9.77 5.22 -1.38
N GLU A 83 -10.21 5.00 -2.62
CA GLU A 83 -11.42 4.24 -2.91
C GLU A 83 -11.28 2.77 -2.49
N TYR A 84 -10.15 2.13 -2.81
CA TYR A 84 -9.85 0.76 -2.40
C TYR A 84 -9.78 0.63 -0.88
N SER A 85 -9.05 1.52 -0.20
CA SER A 85 -8.92 1.53 1.27
C SER A 85 -10.27 1.65 1.97
N ARG A 86 -11.14 2.55 1.49
CA ARG A 86 -12.51 2.71 2.01
C ARG A 86 -13.36 1.45 1.84
N GLU A 87 -13.29 0.79 0.69
CA GLU A 87 -14.04 -0.47 0.49
C GLU A 87 -13.48 -1.63 1.31
N MET A 88 -12.16 -1.69 1.51
CA MET A 88 -11.54 -2.66 2.40
C MET A 88 -11.98 -2.47 3.85
N GLN A 89 -12.04 -1.22 4.34
CA GLN A 89 -12.55 -0.93 5.69
C GLN A 89 -13.98 -1.42 5.91
N LYS A 90 -14.85 -1.30 4.89
CA LYS A 90 -16.22 -1.83 4.94
C LYS A 90 -16.25 -3.36 5.03
N ILE A 91 -15.34 -4.03 4.33
CA ILE A 91 -15.22 -5.49 4.39
C ILE A 91 -14.72 -5.93 5.77
N ASP A 92 -13.66 -5.28 6.26
CA ASP A 92 -13.08 -5.54 7.59
C ASP A 92 -14.14 -5.39 8.69
N SER A 93 -14.91 -4.30 8.65
CA SER A 93 -16.03 -4.07 9.58
C SER A 93 -17.09 -5.19 9.53
N LYS A 94 -17.40 -5.72 8.34
CA LYS A 94 -18.34 -6.84 8.20
C LYS A 94 -17.77 -8.14 8.75
N LEU A 95 -16.51 -8.45 8.46
CA LEU A 95 -15.83 -9.64 8.97
C LEU A 95 -15.73 -9.60 10.49
N TRP A 96 -15.37 -8.46 11.06
CA TRP A 96 -15.33 -8.23 12.50
C TRP A 96 -16.69 -8.50 13.17
N ASN A 97 -17.78 -8.03 12.56
CA ASN A 97 -19.13 -8.29 13.08
C ASN A 97 -19.50 -9.78 13.03
N VAL A 98 -19.10 -10.50 11.97
CA VAL A 98 -19.31 -11.96 11.90
C VAL A 98 -18.52 -12.66 13.00
N GLN A 99 -17.25 -12.32 13.16
CA GLN A 99 -16.38 -12.97 14.15
C GLN A 99 -16.86 -12.74 15.59
N LYS A 100 -17.39 -11.54 15.89
CA LYS A 100 -18.01 -11.22 17.18
C LYS A 100 -19.22 -12.08 17.53
N HIS A 101 -19.94 -12.61 16.54
CA HIS A 101 -21.08 -13.50 16.78
C HIS A 101 -20.67 -14.98 16.86
N CYS A 102 -19.40 -15.31 16.57
CA CYS A 102 -18.85 -16.66 16.65
C CYS A 102 -18.00 -16.92 17.91
N THR A 103 -17.77 -15.91 18.74
CA THR A 103 -17.10 -15.96 20.06
C THR A 103 -18.05 -15.54 21.15
#